data_AF-A0A564T4K3-F1
#
_entry.id   AF-A0A564T4K3-F1
#
_cell.length_a   1.000
_cell.length_b   1.000
_cell.length_c   1.000
_cell.angle_alpha   90.00
_cell.angle_beta   90.00
_cell.angle_gamma   90.00
#
_symmetry.space_group_name_H-M   'P 1'
#
loop_
_entity.id
_entity.type
_entity.pdbx_description
1 polymer ?
#
loop_
_entity_poly.entity_id
_entity_poly.type
_entity_poly.pdbx_seq_one_letter_code
_entity_poly.pdbx_strand_id
1 'polypeptide(L)'
;MNSQFDKSAFSILLKRALGNRTQKSFAEDIQISKEHLSRLVTQKRETPPTIDTLTKIALNSQNRVSLQELLSVCGYDPNTISVPAAINHMMEAVKLALSHIPYEFSEHLCDNTSFYQMTSCFANGPIHQWYFHFLSDNAFGTVDHELSSNLLSLISKEMKSDDKISFVTSIPLLFQYYMEHRPHNLNLNLSFILINEHTLTVSKEIVLQTASSIPYEVLNNYTFPSNPE
;
A
#
# COMPACT_ATOMS: atom_id res chain seq x y z
N MET A 1 -7.92 25.77 -9.77
CA MET A 1 -6.89 26.76 -9.40
C MET A 1 -5.60 26.32 -10.08
N ASN A 2 -4.87 27.23 -10.75
CA ASN A 2 -3.72 26.89 -11.60
C ASN A 2 -2.64 26.12 -10.84
N SER A 3 -2.62 24.80 -11.01
CA SER A 3 -1.58 23.91 -10.49
C SER A 3 -0.36 24.00 -11.40
N GLN A 4 0.37 25.11 -11.27
CA GLN A 4 1.54 25.43 -12.10
C GLN A 4 2.74 24.61 -11.64
N PHE A 5 3.44 23.96 -12.58
CA PHE A 5 4.66 23.19 -12.31
C PHE A 5 5.75 24.07 -11.70
N ASP A 6 6.09 23.83 -10.43
CA ASP A 6 7.20 24.46 -9.72
C ASP A 6 8.50 23.67 -9.94
N LYS A 7 9.24 24.08 -10.97
CA LYS A 7 10.55 23.50 -11.31
C LYS A 7 11.58 23.64 -10.20
N SER A 8 11.48 24.70 -9.41
CA SER A 8 12.45 24.99 -8.36
C SER A 8 12.26 24.03 -7.20
N ALA A 9 11.02 23.86 -6.74
CA ALA A 9 10.64 22.90 -5.72
C ALA A 9 10.90 21.46 -6.20
N PHE A 10 10.57 21.14 -7.45
CA PHE A 10 10.84 19.83 -8.03
C PHE A 10 12.34 19.49 -8.09
N SER A 11 13.19 20.43 -8.49
CA SER A 11 14.65 20.23 -8.50
C SER A 11 15.21 19.98 -7.10
N ILE A 12 14.67 20.62 -6.07
CA ILE A 12 15.03 20.39 -4.67
C ILE A 12 14.64 18.97 -4.25
N LEU A 13 13.41 18.54 -4.52
CA LEU A 13 12.96 17.17 -4.23
C LEU A 13 13.81 16.14 -4.98
N LEU A 14 14.14 16.38 -6.25
CA LEU A 14 14.95 15.46 -7.04
C LEU A 14 16.38 15.34 -6.51
N LYS A 15 16.99 16.43 -6.04
CA LYS A 15 18.29 16.39 -5.35
C LYS A 15 18.20 15.62 -4.03
N ARG A 16 17.10 15.78 -3.29
CA ARG A 16 16.83 15.02 -2.05
C ARG A 16 16.68 13.53 -2.33
N ALA A 17 15.99 13.15 -3.41
CA ALA A 17 15.82 11.77 -3.87
C ALA A 17 17.15 11.13 -4.29
N LEU A 18 18.03 11.91 -4.93
CA LEU A 18 19.37 11.48 -5.33
C LEU A 18 20.21 11.03 -4.13
N GLY A 19 20.14 11.80 -3.04
CA GLY A 19 20.95 11.59 -1.84
C GLY A 19 22.44 11.67 -2.18
N ASN A 20 23.19 10.63 -1.81
CA ASN A 20 24.64 10.54 -2.04
C ASN A 20 25.02 9.89 -3.38
N ARG A 21 24.03 9.47 -4.19
CA ARG A 21 24.27 8.82 -5.49
C ARG A 21 24.66 9.82 -6.56
N THR A 22 25.34 9.33 -7.60
CA THR A 22 25.58 10.14 -8.80
C THR A 22 24.30 10.23 -9.64
N GLN A 23 24.16 11.29 -10.44
CA GLN A 23 23.06 11.38 -11.43
C GLN A 23 23.09 10.22 -12.42
N LYS A 24 24.26 9.67 -12.74
CA LYS A 24 24.38 8.54 -13.66
C LYS A 24 23.75 7.28 -13.05
N SER A 25 24.18 6.90 -11.86
CA SER A 25 23.65 5.71 -11.17
C SER A 25 22.16 5.84 -10.89
N PHE A 26 21.68 7.02 -10.48
CA PHE A 26 20.26 7.23 -10.24
C PHE A 26 19.42 7.18 -11.51
N ALA A 27 19.94 7.65 -12.65
CA ALA A 27 19.26 7.57 -13.93
C ALA A 27 19.12 6.11 -14.40
N GLU A 28 20.15 5.29 -14.15
CA GLU A 28 20.12 3.84 -14.38
C GLU A 28 19.05 3.16 -13.51
N ASP A 29 18.99 3.48 -12.21
CA ASP A 29 18.01 2.92 -11.26
C ASP A 29 16.54 3.16 -11.72
N ILE A 30 16.25 4.36 -12.24
CA ILE A 30 14.89 4.74 -12.67
C ILE A 30 14.65 4.53 -14.18
N GLN A 31 15.59 3.89 -14.88
CA GLN A 31 15.52 3.57 -16.32
C GLN A 31 15.25 4.79 -17.23
N ILE A 32 15.91 5.91 -16.97
CA ILE A 32 15.90 7.08 -17.87
C ILE A 32 17.32 7.45 -18.30
N SER A 33 17.47 8.21 -19.40
CA SER A 33 18.79 8.68 -19.79
C SER A 33 19.35 9.72 -18.81
N LYS A 34 20.67 9.73 -18.62
CA LYS A 34 21.38 10.70 -17.79
C LYS A 34 21.10 12.13 -18.25
N GLU A 35 20.98 12.35 -19.56
CA GLU A 35 20.65 13.64 -20.16
C GLU A 35 19.24 14.08 -19.80
N HIS A 36 18.28 13.14 -19.78
CA HIS A 36 16.91 13.40 -19.35
C HIS A 36 16.87 13.78 -17.86
N LEU A 37 17.56 13.04 -16.98
CA LEU A 37 17.66 13.38 -15.56
C LEU A 37 18.35 14.72 -15.33
N SER A 38 19.44 15.00 -16.04
CA SER A 38 20.20 16.25 -15.90
C SER A 38 19.35 17.48 -16.25
N ARG A 39 18.51 17.39 -17.29
CA ARG A 39 17.56 18.47 -17.65
C ARG A 39 16.54 18.74 -16.55
N LEU A 40 16.09 17.69 -15.85
CA LEU A 40 15.18 17.80 -14.71
C LEU A 40 15.85 18.47 -13.51
N VAL A 41 17.08 18.04 -13.16
CA VAL A 41 17.85 18.63 -12.05
C VAL A 41 18.20 20.10 -12.31
N THR A 42 18.58 20.43 -13.55
CA THR A 42 19.00 21.79 -13.95
C THR A 42 17.84 22.73 -14.28
N GLN A 43 16.58 22.32 -14.04
CA GLN A 43 15.38 23.13 -14.27
C GLN A 43 15.19 23.58 -15.73
N LYS A 44 15.86 22.93 -16.70
CA LYS A 44 15.82 23.28 -18.13
C LYS A 44 14.56 22.79 -18.84
N ARG A 45 13.64 22.13 -18.12
CA ARG A 45 12.41 21.57 -18.66
C ARG A 45 11.23 22.44 -18.25
N GLU A 46 10.49 22.92 -19.24
CA GLU A 46 9.30 23.74 -19.06
C GLU A 46 8.07 22.93 -18.65
N THR A 47 8.04 21.64 -19.01
CA THR A 47 6.91 20.74 -18.77
C THR A 47 7.16 19.80 -17.58
N PRO A 48 6.12 19.46 -16.79
CA PRO A 48 6.26 18.48 -15.73
C PRO A 48 6.67 17.10 -16.29
N PRO A 49 7.42 16.29 -15.52
CA PRO A 49 7.62 14.88 -15.80
C PRO A 49 6.30 14.10 -15.76
N THR A 50 6.24 12.96 -16.45
CA THR A 50 5.06 12.09 -16.40
C THR A 50 4.88 11.48 -15.01
N ILE A 51 3.65 11.14 -14.63
CA ILE A 51 3.35 10.45 -13.37
C ILE A 51 4.20 9.18 -13.21
N ASP A 52 4.35 8.36 -14.25
CA ASP A 52 5.25 7.20 -14.26
C ASP A 52 6.70 7.55 -13.87
N THR A 53 7.23 8.66 -14.39
CA THR A 53 8.57 9.12 -14.02
C THR A 53 8.63 9.53 -12.54
N LEU A 54 7.59 10.21 -12.04
CA LEU A 54 7.51 10.61 -10.63
C LEU A 54 7.43 9.39 -9.71
N THR A 55 6.65 8.38 -10.08
CA THR A 55 6.54 7.10 -9.35
C THR A 55 7.88 6.41 -9.27
N LYS A 56 8.61 6.30 -10.39
CA LYS A 56 9.95 5.71 -10.42
C LYS A 56 10.95 6.46 -9.54
N ILE A 57 10.89 7.80 -9.54
CA ILE A 57 11.72 8.64 -8.65
C ILE A 57 11.39 8.36 -7.18
N ALA A 58 10.11 8.33 -6.80
CA ALA A 58 9.68 8.09 -5.43
C ALA A 58 10.13 6.71 -4.92
N LEU A 59 9.87 5.66 -5.70
CA LEU A 59 10.25 4.27 -5.38
C LEU A 59 11.76 4.13 -5.16
N ASN A 60 12.55 4.78 -6.02
CA ASN A 60 14.02 4.69 -5.95
C ASN A 60 14.65 5.73 -5.02
N SER A 61 13.86 6.54 -4.30
CA SER A 61 14.38 7.62 -3.45
C SER A 61 14.92 7.17 -2.09
N GLN A 62 14.71 5.90 -1.72
CA GLN A 62 14.97 5.36 -0.37
C GLN A 62 14.21 6.15 0.71
N ASN A 63 12.90 6.34 0.51
CA ASN A 63 11.99 7.07 1.41
C ASN A 63 12.39 8.54 1.66
N ARG A 64 13.20 9.15 0.79
CA ARG A 64 13.59 10.56 0.92
C ARG A 64 12.57 11.52 0.31
N VAL A 65 11.78 11.08 -0.65
CA VAL A 65 10.67 11.88 -1.20
C VAL A 65 9.45 11.01 -1.38
N SER A 66 8.29 11.55 -1.05
CA SER A 66 7.02 10.89 -1.35
C SER A 66 6.57 11.24 -2.76
N LEU A 67 5.80 10.34 -3.36
CA LEU A 67 5.17 10.58 -4.64
C LEU A 67 4.18 11.75 -4.59
N GLN A 68 3.49 11.93 -3.46
CA GLN A 68 2.58 13.04 -3.21
C GLN A 68 3.29 14.40 -3.25
N GLU A 69 4.46 14.50 -2.62
CA GLU A 69 5.29 15.72 -2.69
C GLU A 69 5.67 16.02 -4.15
N LEU A 70 6.08 15.01 -4.90
CA LEU A 70 6.44 15.15 -6.32
C LEU A 70 5.24 15.56 -7.20
N LEU A 71 4.06 14.97 -7.00
CA LEU A 71 2.84 15.34 -7.72
C LEU A 71 2.45 16.79 -7.47
N SER A 72 2.45 17.20 -6.19
CA SER A 72 2.04 18.53 -5.77
C SER A 72 2.89 19.63 -6.43
N VAL A 73 4.22 19.46 -6.46
CA VAL A 73 5.13 20.42 -7.10
C VAL A 73 5.04 20.37 -8.63
N CYS A 74 4.66 19.23 -9.20
CA CYS A 74 4.45 19.08 -10.64
C CYS A 74 3.10 19.60 -11.12
N GLY A 75 2.24 20.08 -10.22
CA GLY A 75 0.93 20.60 -10.57
C GLY A 75 -0.10 19.50 -10.89
N TYR A 76 0.21 18.25 -10.56
CA TYR A 76 -0.76 17.16 -10.56
C TYR A 76 -1.58 17.22 -9.26
N ASP A 77 -2.84 16.80 -9.32
CA ASP A 77 -3.60 16.59 -8.09
C ASP A 77 -2.86 15.52 -7.27
N PRO A 78 -2.48 15.77 -6.01
CA PRO A 78 -1.87 14.75 -5.16
C PRO A 78 -2.76 13.50 -5.02
N ASN A 79 -4.05 13.61 -5.32
CA ASN A 79 -5.03 12.53 -5.38
C ASN A 79 -5.20 11.92 -6.79
N THR A 80 -4.55 12.45 -7.84
CA THR A 80 -4.58 11.87 -9.20
C THR A 80 -3.83 10.56 -9.31
N ILE A 81 -2.91 10.26 -8.39
CA ILE A 81 -2.53 8.88 -8.14
C ILE A 81 -3.59 8.31 -7.23
N SER A 82 -4.75 8.11 -7.88
CA SER A 82 -5.63 7.01 -7.59
C SER A 82 -4.74 5.81 -7.32
N VAL A 83 -4.84 5.29 -6.10
CA VAL A 83 -4.64 3.88 -5.77
C VAL A 83 -4.35 3.08 -7.04
N PRO A 84 -3.13 2.54 -7.25
CA PRO A 84 -2.77 1.82 -8.49
C PRO A 84 -3.94 0.94 -8.94
N ALA A 85 -4.27 0.90 -10.24
CA ALA A 85 -5.49 0.23 -10.72
C ALA A 85 -5.68 -1.17 -10.12
N ALA A 86 -4.58 -1.91 -9.91
CA ALA A 86 -4.53 -3.16 -9.17
C ALA A 86 -5.06 -3.06 -7.72
N ILE A 87 -4.62 -2.07 -6.94
CA ILE A 87 -5.14 -1.82 -5.59
C ILE A 87 -6.63 -1.42 -5.63
N ASN A 88 -7.07 -0.62 -6.61
CA ASN A 88 -8.50 -0.29 -6.74
C ASN A 88 -9.33 -1.56 -7.02
N HIS A 89 -8.87 -2.44 -7.90
CA HIS A 89 -9.54 -3.71 -8.15
C HIS A 89 -9.59 -4.59 -6.88
N MET A 90 -8.51 -4.65 -6.11
CA MET A 90 -8.51 -5.35 -4.82
C MET A 90 -9.48 -4.71 -3.82
N MET A 91 -9.55 -3.38 -3.77
CA MET A 91 -10.51 -2.67 -2.91
C MET A 91 -11.94 -3.02 -3.28
N GLU A 92 -12.30 -2.98 -4.57
CA GLU A 92 -13.65 -3.34 -5.02
C GLU A 92 -13.98 -4.81 -4.71
N ALA A 93 -13.01 -5.72 -4.85
CA ALA A 93 -13.20 -7.12 -4.46
C ALA A 93 -13.43 -7.28 -2.94
N VAL A 94 -12.72 -6.51 -2.10
CA VAL A 94 -12.94 -6.50 -0.65
C VAL A 94 -14.32 -5.92 -0.32
N LYS A 95 -14.71 -4.79 -0.90
CA LYS A 95 -16.05 -4.19 -0.69
C LYS A 95 -17.17 -5.15 -1.08
N LEU A 96 -17.02 -5.82 -2.22
CA LEU A 96 -17.96 -6.85 -2.64
C LEU A 96 -18.02 -8.01 -1.64
N ALA A 97 -16.88 -8.45 -1.09
CA ALA A 97 -16.88 -9.47 -0.05
C ALA A 97 -17.55 -8.98 1.25
N LEU A 98 -17.29 -7.73 1.65
CA LEU A 98 -17.90 -7.10 2.82
C LEU A 98 -19.42 -6.98 2.70
N SER A 99 -19.98 -6.75 1.51
CA SER A 99 -21.43 -6.65 1.31
C SER A 99 -22.20 -7.94 1.63
N HIS A 100 -21.51 -9.07 1.74
CA HIS A 100 -22.10 -10.37 2.10
C HIS A 100 -21.98 -10.68 3.60
N ILE A 101 -21.33 -9.82 4.39
CA ILE A 101 -21.19 -9.98 5.83
C ILE A 101 -22.52 -9.60 6.52
N PRO A 102 -22.96 -10.34 7.55
CA PRO A 102 -24.27 -10.12 8.20
C PRO A 102 -24.34 -8.87 9.09
N TYR A 103 -23.29 -8.06 9.14
CA TYR A 103 -23.17 -6.91 10.04
C TYR A 103 -23.29 -5.61 9.27
N GLU A 104 -23.96 -4.63 9.87
CA GLU A 104 -24.01 -3.27 9.33
C GLU A 104 -22.65 -2.59 9.51
N PHE A 105 -22.15 -1.97 8.43
CA PHE A 105 -20.86 -1.29 8.43
C PHE A 105 -20.87 0.01 7.64
N SER A 106 -19.90 0.87 7.95
CA SER A 106 -19.55 2.06 7.17
C SER A 106 -18.11 1.97 6.70
N GLU A 107 -17.88 2.28 5.43
CA GLU A 107 -16.54 2.28 4.82
C GLU A 107 -15.97 3.69 4.78
N HIS A 108 -14.67 3.78 5.07
CA HIS A 108 -13.92 5.02 5.01
C HIS A 108 -12.60 4.78 4.27
N LEU A 109 -12.35 5.57 3.23
CA LEU A 109 -11.05 5.62 2.59
C LEU A 109 -10.10 6.45 3.45
N CYS A 110 -8.89 5.96 3.64
CA CYS A 110 -7.88 6.67 4.40
C CYS A 110 -7.06 7.59 3.49
N ASP A 111 -6.59 8.70 4.04
CA ASP A 111 -5.69 9.61 3.36
C ASP A 111 -4.37 8.90 3.00
N ASN A 112 -3.72 9.35 1.92
CA ASN A 112 -2.46 8.78 1.41
C ASN A 112 -1.28 8.79 2.40
N THR A 113 -1.40 9.46 3.54
CA THR A 113 -0.42 9.48 4.63
C THR A 113 -0.63 8.33 5.63
N SER A 114 -1.76 7.64 5.55
CA SER A 114 -2.11 6.53 6.40
C SER A 114 -1.47 5.24 5.91
N PHE A 115 -0.97 4.44 6.85
CA PHE A 115 -0.49 3.08 6.56
C PHE A 115 -1.59 2.21 5.92
N TYR A 116 -2.84 2.40 6.31
CA TYR A 116 -4.01 1.70 5.75
C TYR A 116 -4.61 2.53 4.63
N GLN A 117 -5.22 1.88 3.62
CA GLN A 117 -5.92 2.58 2.53
C GLN A 117 -7.44 2.56 2.72
N MET A 118 -7.96 1.57 3.43
CA MET A 118 -9.40 1.44 3.67
C MET A 118 -9.66 0.95 5.09
N THR A 119 -10.75 1.44 5.68
CA THR A 119 -11.26 0.95 6.96
C THR A 119 -12.77 0.72 6.89
N SER A 120 -13.24 -0.27 7.64
CA SER A 120 -14.66 -0.54 7.83
C SER A 120 -14.98 -0.52 9.32
N CYS A 121 -15.98 0.29 9.70
CA CYS A 121 -16.48 0.38 11.06
C CYS A 121 -17.81 -0.36 11.15
N PHE A 122 -17.89 -1.37 12.01
CA PHE A 122 -19.08 -2.21 12.18
C PHE A 122 -19.87 -1.74 13.39
N ALA A 123 -21.18 -1.55 13.21
CA ALA A 123 -22.06 -1.08 14.29
C ALA A 123 -22.33 -2.17 15.34
N ASN A 124 -22.37 -3.42 14.88
CA ASN A 124 -22.68 -4.60 15.69
C ASN A 124 -21.76 -5.74 15.26
N GLY A 125 -21.11 -6.43 16.20
CA GLY A 125 -20.19 -7.53 15.92
C GLY A 125 -19.01 -7.55 16.90
N PRO A 126 -18.21 -8.63 16.95
CA PRO A 126 -17.03 -8.68 17.83
C PRO A 126 -15.82 -7.94 17.26
N ILE A 127 -15.85 -7.56 15.99
CA ILE A 127 -14.87 -6.67 15.38
C ILE A 127 -15.55 -5.32 15.20
N HIS A 128 -15.02 -4.29 15.86
CA HIS A 128 -15.56 -2.94 15.76
C HIS A 128 -14.93 -2.19 14.57
N GLN A 129 -13.61 -2.34 14.38
CA GLN A 129 -12.89 -1.66 13.30
C GLN A 129 -12.00 -2.64 12.54
N TRP A 130 -12.11 -2.63 11.21
CA TRP A 130 -11.30 -3.44 10.31
C TRP A 130 -10.48 -2.56 9.38
N TYR A 131 -9.15 -2.68 9.48
CA TYR A 131 -8.18 -1.95 8.68
C TYR A 131 -7.63 -2.81 7.54
N PHE A 132 -7.53 -2.22 6.35
CA PHE A 132 -7.01 -2.89 5.16
C PHE A 132 -5.76 -2.18 4.64
N HIS A 133 -4.66 -2.94 4.55
CA HIS A 133 -3.41 -2.52 3.94
C HIS A 133 -3.18 -3.32 2.65
N PHE A 134 -3.17 -2.65 1.51
CA PHE A 134 -3.05 -3.28 0.20
C PHE A 134 -1.59 -3.25 -0.27
N LEU A 135 -1.04 -4.44 -0.50
CA LEU A 135 0.34 -4.62 -0.94
C LEU A 135 0.46 -4.35 -2.44
N SER A 136 1.42 -3.52 -2.82
CA SER A 136 1.63 -3.12 -4.22
C SER A 136 2.44 -4.16 -5.01
N ASP A 137 2.32 -4.16 -6.34
CA ASP A 137 3.05 -5.12 -7.19
C ASP A 137 4.58 -4.99 -7.14
N ASN A 138 5.07 -3.81 -6.78
CA ASN A 138 6.51 -3.56 -6.65
C ASN A 138 7.12 -4.25 -5.42
N ALA A 139 6.28 -4.81 -4.55
CA ALA A 139 6.68 -5.48 -3.32
C ALA A 139 7.65 -6.63 -3.54
N PHE A 140 7.52 -7.36 -4.64
CA PHE A 140 8.25 -8.62 -4.80
C PHE A 140 9.77 -8.42 -4.90
N GLY A 141 10.22 -7.33 -5.55
CA GLY A 141 11.65 -7.03 -5.69
C GLY A 141 12.34 -6.59 -4.41
N THR A 142 11.56 -6.20 -3.39
CA THR A 142 12.07 -5.73 -2.09
C THR A 142 11.32 -6.36 -0.91
N VAL A 143 10.81 -7.57 -1.11
CA VAL A 143 9.79 -8.19 -0.25
C VAL A 143 10.21 -8.27 1.22
N ASP A 144 11.48 -8.53 1.49
CA ASP A 144 12.04 -8.53 2.85
C ASP A 144 11.96 -7.18 3.54
N HIS A 145 12.32 -6.12 2.81
CA HIS A 145 12.32 -4.76 3.33
C HIS A 145 10.88 -4.28 3.54
N GLU A 146 9.98 -4.56 2.60
CA GLU A 146 8.58 -4.20 2.74
C GLU A 146 7.88 -4.95 3.88
N LEU A 147 8.09 -6.26 4.00
CA LEU A 147 7.60 -7.04 5.14
C LEU A 147 8.09 -6.42 6.44
N SER A 148 9.39 -6.16 6.57
CA SER A 148 9.98 -5.56 7.78
C SER A 148 9.37 -4.18 8.09
N SER A 149 9.20 -3.33 7.08
CA SER A 149 8.59 -2.00 7.22
C SER A 149 7.13 -2.09 7.65
N ASN A 150 6.37 -3.03 7.09
CA ASN A 150 4.98 -3.26 7.43
C ASN A 150 4.83 -3.75 8.86
N LEU A 151 5.65 -4.72 9.28
CA LEU A 151 5.64 -5.22 10.66
C LEU A 151 6.04 -4.15 11.68
N LEU A 152 7.04 -3.32 11.38
CA LEU A 152 7.42 -2.19 12.23
C LEU A 152 6.29 -1.18 12.40
N SER A 153 5.56 -0.91 11.31
CA SER A 153 4.40 -0.01 11.31
C SER A 153 3.26 -0.54 12.20
N LEU A 154 3.06 -1.87 12.22
CA LEU A 154 2.07 -2.52 13.09
C LEU A 154 2.44 -2.43 14.57
N ILE A 155 3.72 -2.68 14.92
CA ILE A 155 4.18 -2.63 16.31
C ILE A 155 4.06 -1.23 16.91
N SER A 156 4.20 -0.21 16.06
CA SER A 156 4.20 1.20 16.49
C SER A 156 2.81 1.78 16.72
N LYS A 157 1.74 1.01 16.47
CA LYS A 157 0.35 1.46 16.60
C LYS A 157 -0.35 0.77 17.76
N GLU A 158 -1.02 1.57 18.58
CA GLU A 158 -1.95 1.05 19.58
C GLU A 158 -3.22 0.57 18.87
N MET A 159 -3.60 -0.68 19.12
CA MET A 159 -4.76 -1.33 18.51
C MET A 159 -5.60 -1.94 19.64
N LYS A 160 -6.92 -1.86 19.53
CA LYS A 160 -7.81 -2.52 20.49
C LYS A 160 -7.92 -4.01 20.19
N SER A 161 -8.34 -4.77 21.19
CA SER A 161 -8.50 -6.23 21.06
C SER A 161 -9.61 -6.65 20.08
N ASP A 162 -10.54 -5.75 19.79
CA ASP A 162 -11.66 -5.89 18.85
C ASP A 162 -11.38 -5.24 17.48
N ASP A 163 -10.14 -4.78 17.25
CA ASP A 163 -9.71 -4.31 15.93
C ASP A 163 -9.13 -5.47 15.11
N LYS A 164 -9.43 -5.51 13.81
CA LYS A 164 -8.86 -6.46 12.84
C LYS A 164 -8.02 -5.73 11.80
N ILE A 165 -6.90 -6.33 11.41
CA ILE A 165 -6.05 -5.82 10.34
C ILE A 165 -5.93 -6.90 9.27
N SER A 166 -6.06 -6.51 8.01
CA SER A 166 -5.81 -7.40 6.88
C SER A 166 -4.81 -6.82 5.91
N PHE A 167 -3.82 -7.61 5.56
CA PHE A 167 -2.98 -7.34 4.39
C PHE A 167 -3.62 -7.98 3.17
N VAL A 168 -3.73 -7.22 2.08
CA VAL A 168 -4.44 -7.64 0.87
C VAL A 168 -3.46 -7.64 -0.29
N THR A 169 -3.42 -8.74 -1.06
CA THR A 169 -2.60 -8.84 -2.27
C THR A 169 -3.32 -9.65 -3.33
N SER A 170 -2.99 -9.39 -4.59
CA SER A 170 -3.38 -10.21 -5.74
C SER A 170 -2.28 -11.15 -6.21
N ILE A 171 -1.08 -11.09 -5.60
CA ILE A 171 0.09 -11.87 -6.01
C ILE A 171 0.20 -13.14 -5.14
N PRO A 172 -0.03 -14.34 -5.71
CA PRO A 172 0.02 -15.58 -4.93
C PRO A 172 1.38 -15.88 -4.30
N LEU A 173 2.47 -15.54 -4.99
CA LEU A 173 3.83 -15.71 -4.48
C LEU A 173 4.11 -14.80 -3.28
N LEU A 174 3.61 -13.57 -3.30
CA LEU A 174 3.73 -12.64 -2.18
C LEU A 174 2.91 -13.12 -0.98
N PHE A 175 1.70 -13.61 -1.24
CA PHE A 175 0.87 -14.23 -0.21
C PHE A 175 1.59 -15.40 0.46
N GLN A 176 2.15 -16.32 -0.33
CA GLN A 176 2.93 -17.46 0.20
C GLN A 176 4.14 -16.98 1.00
N TYR A 177 4.88 -15.98 0.50
CA TYR A 177 6.03 -15.41 1.19
C TYR A 177 5.69 -14.93 2.60
N TYR A 178 4.62 -14.14 2.73
CA TYR A 178 4.15 -13.64 4.02
C TYR A 178 3.65 -14.74 4.95
N MET A 179 3.12 -15.85 4.41
CA MET A 179 2.74 -17.02 5.22
C MET A 179 3.95 -17.74 5.79
N GLU A 180 5.03 -17.87 5.00
CA GLU A 180 6.29 -18.49 5.44
C GLU A 180 7.02 -17.62 6.48
N HIS A 181 6.88 -16.29 6.38
CA HIS A 181 7.55 -15.31 7.25
C HIS A 181 6.59 -14.64 8.24
N ARG A 182 5.58 -15.38 8.71
CA ARG A 182 4.51 -14.83 9.54
C ARG A 182 5.00 -14.30 10.90
N PRO A 183 4.49 -13.16 11.37
CA PRO A 183 4.94 -12.55 12.62
C PRO A 183 4.29 -13.21 13.86
N HIS A 184 4.91 -14.29 14.34
CA HIS A 184 4.40 -15.07 15.48
C HIS A 184 4.28 -14.30 16.81
N ASN A 185 5.08 -13.25 16.99
CA ASN A 185 5.20 -12.53 18.27
C ASN A 185 4.34 -11.26 18.35
N LEU A 186 3.59 -10.93 17.30
CA LEU A 186 2.60 -9.85 17.40
C LEU A 186 1.41 -10.31 18.23
N ASN A 187 0.67 -9.40 18.84
CA ASN A 187 -0.62 -9.72 19.46
C ASN A 187 -1.69 -8.84 18.80
N LEU A 188 -2.15 -9.29 17.63
CA LEU A 188 -3.07 -8.56 16.76
C LEU A 188 -4.00 -9.56 16.06
N ASN A 189 -5.26 -9.16 15.85
CA ASN A 189 -6.15 -9.89 14.94
C ASN A 189 -5.73 -9.60 13.49
N LEU A 190 -4.70 -10.29 13.01
CA LEU A 190 -4.10 -10.07 11.70
C LEU A 190 -4.54 -11.17 10.73
N SER A 191 -5.02 -10.80 9.53
CA SER A 191 -5.25 -11.75 8.44
C SER A 191 -4.56 -11.33 7.16
N PHE A 192 -4.43 -12.29 6.25
CA PHE A 192 -3.93 -12.08 4.89
C PHE A 192 -4.99 -12.52 3.90
N ILE A 193 -5.24 -11.67 2.91
CA ILE A 193 -6.26 -11.86 1.89
C ILE A 193 -5.58 -11.92 0.52
N LEU A 194 -5.84 -13.00 -0.21
CA LEU A 194 -5.49 -13.16 -1.62
C LEU A 194 -6.72 -12.87 -2.48
N ILE A 195 -6.61 -11.89 -3.37
CA ILE A 195 -7.66 -11.51 -4.33
C ILE A 195 -7.34 -12.15 -5.68
N ASN A 196 -8.38 -12.62 -6.37
CA ASN A 196 -8.31 -12.90 -7.81
C ASN A 196 -8.84 -11.69 -8.57
N GLU A 197 -7.94 -10.98 -9.27
CA GLU A 197 -8.28 -9.77 -10.00
C GLU A 197 -9.15 -10.03 -11.24
N HIS A 198 -9.13 -11.24 -11.81
CA HIS A 198 -9.94 -11.58 -12.97
C HIS A 198 -11.42 -11.75 -12.60
N THR A 199 -11.69 -12.30 -11.42
CA THR A 199 -13.05 -12.52 -10.92
C THR A 199 -13.51 -11.46 -9.93
N LEU A 200 -12.62 -10.57 -9.49
CA LEU A 200 -12.85 -9.60 -8.42
C LEU A 200 -13.39 -10.25 -7.14
N THR A 201 -12.84 -11.40 -6.77
CA THR A 201 -13.25 -12.16 -5.58
C THR A 201 -12.09 -12.43 -4.63
N VAL A 202 -12.42 -12.56 -3.34
CA VAL A 202 -11.50 -13.11 -2.35
C VAL A 202 -11.28 -14.59 -2.68
N SER A 203 -10.06 -14.94 -3.07
CA SER A 203 -9.68 -16.33 -3.35
C SER A 203 -9.36 -17.09 -2.07
N LYS A 204 -8.70 -16.41 -1.12
CA LYS A 204 -8.28 -17.01 0.14
C LYS A 204 -8.13 -15.95 1.21
N GLU A 205 -8.55 -16.24 2.43
CA GLU A 205 -8.17 -15.49 3.62
C GLU A 205 -7.56 -16.45 4.65
N ILE A 206 -6.47 -16.05 5.29
CA ILE A 206 -5.89 -16.77 6.43
C ILE A 206 -5.77 -15.79 7.59
N VAL A 207 -6.45 -16.09 8.70
CA VAL A 207 -6.19 -15.43 9.98
C VAL A 207 -4.87 -15.97 10.54
N LEU A 208 -3.91 -15.09 10.75
CA LEU A 208 -2.66 -15.44 11.39
C LEU A 208 -2.90 -15.55 12.90
N GLN A 209 -2.67 -16.74 13.46
CA GLN A 209 -2.45 -16.87 14.90
C GLN A 209 -1.18 -16.09 15.26
N THR A 210 -1.37 -14.89 15.77
CA THR A 210 -0.36 -14.13 16.50
C THR A 210 -0.49 -14.51 18.00
N ALA A 211 0.36 -14.01 18.91
CA ALA A 211 0.32 -14.31 20.34
C ALA A 211 -1.05 -13.90 20.95
N SER A 212 -2.02 -14.80 20.86
CA SER A 212 -3.45 -14.48 20.90
C SER A 212 -3.98 -14.23 22.32
N SER A 213 -4.89 -13.25 22.45
CA SER A 213 -5.84 -13.14 23.57
C SER A 213 -7.22 -13.75 23.28
N ILE A 214 -7.52 -14.18 22.04
CA ILE A 214 -8.82 -14.76 21.66
C ILE A 214 -8.65 -16.22 21.16
N PRO A 215 -9.48 -17.19 21.60
CA PRO A 215 -9.41 -18.58 21.16
C PRO A 215 -9.72 -18.77 19.67
N TYR A 216 -8.96 -19.64 19.01
CA TYR A 216 -9.05 -19.99 17.58
C TYR A 216 -10.46 -20.35 17.08
N GLU A 217 -11.27 -20.96 17.94
CA GLU A 217 -12.63 -21.42 17.63
C GLU A 217 -13.60 -20.27 17.32
N VAL A 218 -13.37 -19.07 17.88
CA VAL A 218 -14.20 -17.88 17.63
C VAL A 218 -13.85 -17.25 16.28
N LEU A 219 -12.55 -17.20 15.93
CA LEU A 219 -12.05 -16.61 14.69
C LEU A 219 -12.48 -17.37 13.44
N ASN A 220 -12.67 -18.68 13.54
CA ASN A 220 -13.11 -19.52 12.43
C ASN A 220 -14.55 -19.21 11.95
N ASN A 221 -15.33 -18.46 12.74
CA ASN A 221 -16.63 -17.94 12.35
C ASN A 221 -16.54 -16.62 11.56
N TYR A 222 -15.33 -16.06 11.41
CA TYR A 222 -15.05 -14.79 10.73
C TYR A 222 -14.06 -14.99 9.56
N THR A 223 -14.27 -16.06 8.80
CA THR A 223 -13.52 -16.37 7.57
C THR A 223 -14.48 -16.52 6.40
N PHE A 224 -14.09 -16.09 5.20
CA PHE A 224 -14.91 -16.30 4.01
C PHE A 224 -15.00 -17.80 3.64
N PRO A 225 -16.17 -18.29 3.19
CA PRO A 225 -16.30 -19.68 2.74
C PRO A 225 -15.48 -19.92 1.47
N SER A 226 -14.63 -20.94 1.50
CA SER A 226 -13.94 -21.45 0.30
C SER A 226 -14.95 -22.17 -0.60
N ASN A 227 -15.05 -21.78 -1.87
CA ASN A 227 -15.82 -22.54 -2.86
C ASN A 227 -15.20 -23.94 -3.03
N PRO A 228 -15.98 -25.02 -2.95
CA PRO A 228 -15.55 -26.30 -3.47
C PRO A 228 -15.55 -26.21 -5.01
N GLU A 229 -14.54 -26.84 -5.61
CA GLU A 229 -14.28 -26.94 -7.06
C GLU A 229 -15.52 -27.23 -7.92
#